data_AF-A0A9Q1LUF3-F1
#
_entry.id   AF-A0A9Q1LUF3-F1
#
_cell.length_a   1.000
_cell.length_b   1.000
_cell.length_c   1.000
_cell.angle_alpha   90.00
_cell.angle_beta   90.00
_cell.angle_gamma   90.00
#
_symmetry.space_group_name_H-M   'P 1'
#
loop_
_entity.id
_entity.type
_entity.pdbx_description
1 polymer ?
#
loop_
_entity_poly.entity_id
_entity_poly.type
_entity_poly.pdbx_seq_one_letter_code
_entity_poly.pdbx_strand_id
1 'polypeptide(L)'
;MAEPILKKDPSLASHGISERGETVLHIAAAARSTNFLGELMKLMETGDLELPNIDGSTAFCFAAASGFVEIAKAMREKNPNLPNIRGEEKELPITVAALVRNKAMVSYLLRCGIEYILEGPEITSQ
;
A
#
# COMPACT_ATOMS: atom_id res chain seq x y z
N MET A 1 -4.11 7.14 18.87
CA MET A 1 -2.77 6.52 18.94
C MET A 1 -2.93 5.01 18.97
N ALA A 2 -2.64 4.32 17.86
CA ALA A 2 -2.78 2.86 17.75
C ALA A 2 -1.45 2.11 18.01
N GLU A 3 -0.32 2.83 18.03
CA GLU A 3 1.03 2.27 18.22
C GLU A 3 1.20 1.38 19.46
N PRO A 4 0.63 1.69 20.64
CA PRO A 4 0.82 0.85 21.82
C PRO A 4 0.12 -0.52 21.73
N ILE A 5 -0.93 -0.63 20.91
CA ILE A 5 -1.73 -1.84 20.77
C ILE A 5 -1.08 -2.78 19.75
N LEU A 6 -0.63 -2.24 18.61
CA LEU A 6 0.07 -3.02 17.58
C LEU A 6 1.41 -3.61 18.06
N LYS A 7 2.09 -2.95 19.00
CA LYS A 7 3.32 -3.50 19.62
C LYS A 7 3.03 -4.70 20.54
N LYS A 8 1.82 -4.78 21.12
CA LYS A 8 1.43 -5.90 21.98
C LYS A 8 0.91 -7.09 21.17
N ASP A 9 0.27 -6.82 20.04
CA ASP A 9 -0.22 -7.83 19.14
C ASP A 9 -0.07 -7.36 17.68
N PRO A 10 1.05 -7.72 17.01
CA PRO A 10 1.29 -7.37 15.62
C PRO A 10 0.27 -7.96 14.65
N SER A 11 -0.40 -9.07 15.01
CA SER A 11 -1.41 -9.70 14.14
C SER A 11 -2.59 -8.78 13.87
N LEU A 12 -2.85 -7.81 14.74
CA LEU A 12 -3.90 -6.80 14.54
C LEU A 12 -3.64 -5.90 13.33
N ALA A 13 -2.41 -5.85 12.80
CA ALA A 13 -2.10 -5.06 11.61
C ALA A 13 -2.80 -5.58 10.34
N SER A 14 -3.07 -6.88 10.27
CA SER A 14 -3.78 -7.54 9.16
C SER A 14 -5.29 -7.67 9.39
N HIS A 15 -5.80 -7.29 10.57
CA HIS A 15 -7.23 -7.35 10.86
C HIS A 15 -7.97 -6.16 10.23
N GLY A 16 -9.13 -6.43 9.65
CA GLY A 16 -10.07 -5.39 9.22
C GLY A 16 -10.65 -4.66 10.43
N ILE A 17 -10.50 -3.34 10.46
CA ILE A 17 -10.92 -2.46 11.56
C ILE A 17 -12.10 -1.56 11.20
N SER A 18 -12.60 -1.66 9.97
CA SER A 18 -13.78 -0.94 9.49
C SER A 18 -14.84 -1.89 8.92
N GLU A 19 -16.05 -1.38 8.69
CA GLU A 19 -17.13 -2.13 8.05
C GLU A 19 -16.79 -2.58 6.62
N ARG A 20 -15.84 -1.91 5.97
CA ARG A 20 -15.31 -2.28 4.65
C ARG A 20 -14.15 -3.28 4.73
N GLY A 21 -13.81 -3.77 5.92
CA GLY A 21 -12.67 -4.65 6.12
C GLY A 21 -11.32 -3.97 5.91
N GLU A 22 -11.26 -2.64 5.97
CA GLU A 22 -10.00 -1.92 5.84
C GLU A 22 -9.10 -2.21 7.04
N THR A 23 -7.86 -2.62 6.76
CA THR A 23 -6.83 -2.79 7.79
C THR A 23 -6.29 -1.43 8.25
N VAL A 24 -5.50 -1.44 9.33
CA VAL A 24 -4.82 -0.22 9.80
C VAL A 24 -3.94 0.42 8.73
N LEU A 25 -3.41 -0.36 7.78
CA LEU A 25 -2.60 0.14 6.68
C LEU A 25 -3.40 0.94 5.65
N HIS A 26 -4.64 0.54 5.35
CA HIS A 26 -5.54 1.33 4.49
C HIS A 26 -5.81 2.71 5.09
N ILE A 27 -6.12 2.73 6.39
CA ILE A 27 -6.37 3.98 7.12
C ILE A 27 -5.12 4.85 7.17
N ALA A 28 -3.94 4.26 7.41
CA ALA A 28 -2.67 4.99 7.40
C ALA A 28 -2.35 5.61 6.04
N ALA A 29 -2.58 4.86 4.95
CA ALA A 29 -2.39 5.33 3.58
C ALA A 29 -3.33 6.50 3.23
N ALA A 30 -4.60 6.43 3.66
CA ALA A 30 -5.56 7.52 3.50
C ALA A 30 -5.25 8.75 4.36
N ALA A 31 -4.82 8.53 5.61
CA ALA A 31 -4.62 9.57 6.62
C ALA A 31 -3.33 10.37 6.41
N ARG A 32 -2.48 10.00 5.45
CA ARG A 32 -1.28 10.76 5.05
C ARG A 32 -0.23 10.88 6.16
N SER A 33 -0.19 9.91 7.08
CA SER A 33 0.69 9.94 8.25
C SER A 33 1.96 9.12 8.03
N THR A 34 3.04 9.75 7.61
CA THR A 34 4.33 9.10 7.32
C THR A 34 5.01 8.51 8.56
N ASN A 35 4.93 9.19 9.71
CA ASN A 35 5.54 8.71 10.96
C ASN A 35 4.88 7.41 11.44
N PHE A 36 3.55 7.39 11.46
CA PHE A 36 2.80 6.20 11.86
C PHE A 36 3.01 5.05 10.87
N LEU A 37 3.04 5.35 9.57
CA LEU A 37 3.34 4.37 8.54
C LEU A 37 4.73 3.74 8.73
N GLY A 38 5.75 4.53 9.07
CA GLY A 38 7.10 4.02 9.31
C GLY A 38 7.17 3.02 10.47
N GLU A 39 6.46 3.26 11.57
CA GLU A 39 6.35 2.29 12.67
C GLU A 39 5.55 1.06 12.26
N LEU A 40 4.46 1.25 11.50
CA LEU A 40 3.63 0.15 11.01
C LEU A 40 4.40 -0.78 10.06
N MET A 41 5.21 -0.22 9.14
CA MET A 41 6.07 -0.99 8.24
C MET A 41 7.11 -1.83 8.96
N LYS A 42 7.49 -1.49 10.20
CA LYS A 42 8.40 -2.33 11.01
C LYS A 42 7.71 -3.55 11.62
N LEU A 43 6.39 -3.51 11.76
CA LEU A 43 5.60 -4.56 12.43
C LEU A 43 4.94 -5.53 11.46
N MET A 44 4.63 -5.09 10.23
CA MET A 44 3.94 -5.90 9.23
C MET A 44 4.88 -6.84 8.49
N GLU A 45 4.36 -7.94 7.96
CA GLU A 45 5.04 -8.79 6.98
C GLU A 45 4.68 -8.37 5.54
N THR A 46 5.48 -8.79 4.56
CA THR A 46 5.28 -8.43 3.13
C THR A 46 3.87 -8.76 2.63
N GLY A 47 3.32 -9.90 3.05
CA GLY A 47 1.96 -10.34 2.67
C GLY A 47 0.84 -9.51 3.30
N ASP A 48 1.07 -8.92 4.48
CA ASP A 48 0.05 -8.07 5.13
C ASP A 48 -0.21 -6.78 4.32
N LEU A 49 0.76 -6.33 3.52
CA LEU A 49 0.63 -5.14 2.68
C LEU A 49 -0.25 -5.39 1.44
N GLU A 50 -0.47 -6.66 1.09
CA GLU A 50 -1.24 -7.06 -0.10
C GLU A 50 -2.73 -7.23 0.18
N LEU A 51 -3.12 -7.21 1.45
CA LEU A 51 -4.49 -7.49 1.89
C LEU A 51 -5.47 -6.48 1.27
N PRO A 52 -6.48 -6.95 0.53
CA PRO A 52 -7.55 -6.09 0.05
C PRO A 52 -8.61 -5.87 1.13
N ASN A 53 -9.30 -4.75 1.06
CA ASN A 53 -10.57 -4.55 1.75
C ASN A 53 -11.71 -5.34 1.04
N ILE A 54 -12.93 -5.22 1.53
CA ILE A 54 -14.11 -5.93 0.98
C ILE A 54 -14.40 -5.54 -0.48
N ASP A 55 -14.10 -4.30 -0.86
CA ASP A 55 -14.27 -3.79 -2.24
C ASP A 55 -13.13 -4.26 -3.17
N GLY A 56 -12.13 -4.98 -2.64
CA GLY A 56 -10.96 -5.45 -3.39
C GLY A 56 -9.83 -4.43 -3.45
N SER A 57 -9.99 -3.23 -2.90
CA SER A 57 -8.96 -2.20 -2.90
C SER A 57 -7.87 -2.52 -1.88
N THR A 58 -6.60 -2.39 -2.28
CA THR A 58 -5.46 -2.51 -1.37
C THR A 58 -5.12 -1.16 -0.74
N ALA A 59 -4.37 -1.18 0.36
CA ALA A 59 -3.86 0.06 0.95
C ALA A 59 -2.96 0.86 -0.02
N PHE A 60 -2.34 0.19 -1.00
CA PHE A 60 -1.53 0.87 -2.02
C PHE A 60 -2.40 1.62 -3.04
N CYS A 61 -3.61 1.13 -3.36
CA CYS A 61 -4.60 1.89 -4.13
C CYS A 61 -5.04 3.16 -3.37
N PHE A 62 -5.21 3.06 -2.05
CA PHE A 62 -5.49 4.21 -1.20
C PHE A 62 -4.33 5.22 -1.20
N ALA A 63 -3.08 4.75 -1.13
CA ALA A 63 -1.91 5.62 -1.25
C ALA A 63 -1.87 6.32 -2.61
N ALA A 64 -2.16 5.60 -3.70
CA ALA A 64 -2.23 6.14 -5.06
C ALA A 64 -3.30 7.24 -5.21
N ALA A 65 -4.45 7.07 -4.56
CA ALA A 65 -5.53 8.08 -4.50
C ALA A 65 -5.19 9.27 -3.58
N SER A 66 -4.49 9.04 -2.46
CA SER A 66 -4.19 10.06 -1.44
C SER A 66 -3.32 11.20 -1.97
N GLY A 67 -2.46 10.88 -2.94
CA GLY A 67 -1.51 11.78 -3.56
C GLY A 67 -0.18 12.00 -2.84
N PHE A 68 0.13 11.16 -1.85
CA PHE A 68 1.36 11.21 -1.06
C PHE A 68 2.33 10.15 -1.56
N VAL A 69 3.22 10.58 -2.45
CA VAL A 69 4.19 9.68 -3.08
C VAL A 69 5.10 9.03 -2.03
N GLU A 70 5.38 9.71 -0.93
CA GLU A 70 6.21 9.24 0.18
C GLU A 70 5.61 7.99 0.85
N ILE A 71 4.29 7.90 0.95
CA ILE A 71 3.60 6.72 1.51
C ILE A 71 3.76 5.55 0.57
N ALA A 72 3.50 5.75 -0.72
CA ALA A 72 3.67 4.72 -1.74
C ALA A 72 5.14 4.24 -1.81
N LYS A 73 6.11 5.15 -1.68
CA LYS A 73 7.53 4.81 -1.58
C LYS A 73 7.85 3.91 -0.40
N ALA A 74 7.45 4.32 0.81
CA ALA A 74 7.72 3.54 2.02
C ALA A 74 7.09 2.13 1.96
N MET A 75 5.89 2.01 1.39
CA MET A 75 5.24 0.70 1.20
C MET A 75 5.98 -0.15 0.15
N ARG A 76 6.37 0.45 -0.98
CA ARG A 76 7.08 -0.25 -2.06
C ARG A 76 8.48 -0.71 -1.64
N GLU A 77 9.18 0.08 -0.82
CA GLU A 77 10.49 -0.31 -0.26
C GLU A 77 10.42 -1.65 0.49
N LYS A 78 9.27 -1.96 1.09
CA LYS A 78 9.03 -3.22 1.78
C LYS A 78 8.47 -4.31 0.86
N ASN A 79 7.59 -3.95 -0.08
CA ASN A 79 7.05 -4.87 -1.07
C ASN A 79 7.04 -4.23 -2.47
N PRO A 80 8.04 -4.54 -3.33
CA PRO A 80 8.15 -3.98 -4.67
C PRO A 80 7.00 -4.32 -5.62
N ASN A 81 6.21 -5.37 -5.32
CA ASN A 81 5.11 -5.84 -6.17
C ASN A 81 3.81 -5.03 -5.99
N LEU A 82 3.67 -4.24 -4.93
CA LEU A 82 2.43 -3.49 -4.64
C LEU A 82 1.90 -2.62 -5.79
N PRO A 83 2.73 -1.93 -6.59
CA PRO A 83 2.26 -1.17 -7.76
C PRO A 83 1.55 -2.02 -8.83
N ASN A 84 1.73 -3.34 -8.81
CA ASN A 84 1.18 -4.29 -9.78
C ASN A 84 -0.03 -5.07 -9.25
N ILE A 85 -0.36 -4.94 -7.96
CA ILE A 85 -1.53 -5.59 -7.38
C ILE A 85 -2.77 -4.78 -7.75
N ARG A 86 -3.75 -5.46 -8.34
CA ARG A 86 -5.00 -4.84 -8.76
C ARG A 86 -5.95 -4.68 -7.57
N GLY A 87 -6.55 -3.50 -7.48
CA GLY A 87 -7.55 -3.17 -6.46
C GLY A 87 -8.99 -3.44 -6.90
N GLU A 88 -9.90 -2.61 -6.39
CA GLU A 88 -11.30 -2.53 -6.81
C GLU A 88 -11.43 -2.39 -8.35
N GLU A 89 -12.47 -2.99 -8.92
CA GLU A 89 -12.69 -3.06 -10.39
C GLU A 89 -11.50 -3.62 -11.20
N LYS A 90 -10.58 -4.37 -10.56
CA LYS A 90 -9.35 -4.89 -11.16
C LYS A 90 -8.43 -3.79 -11.71
N GLU A 91 -8.53 -2.59 -11.15
CA GLU A 91 -7.72 -1.45 -11.54
C GLU A 91 -6.31 -1.51 -10.95
N LEU A 92 -5.33 -0.99 -11.69
CA LEU A 92 -3.98 -0.83 -11.16
C LEU A 92 -3.88 0.48 -10.36
N PRO A 93 -3.01 0.57 -9.35
CA PRO A 93 -2.76 1.81 -8.63
C PRO A 93 -2.47 3.02 -9.56
N ILE A 94 -1.85 2.79 -10.72
CA ILE A 94 -1.60 3.86 -11.70
C ILE A 94 -2.88 4.39 -12.36
N THR A 95 -3.91 3.56 -12.58
CA THR A 95 -5.19 4.02 -13.13
C THR A 95 -5.92 4.86 -12.10
N VAL A 96 -5.93 4.43 -10.84
CA VAL A 96 -6.48 5.21 -9.71
C VAL A 96 -5.80 6.59 -9.62
N ALA A 97 -4.46 6.64 -9.66
CA ALA A 97 -3.70 7.89 -9.64
C ALA A 97 -4.03 8.81 -10.84
N ALA A 98 -4.27 8.22 -12.02
CA ALA A 98 -4.64 8.96 -13.23
C ALA A 98 -6.06 9.53 -13.14
N LEU A 99 -7.03 8.76 -12.62
CA LEU A 99 -8.41 9.20 -12.42
C LEU A 99 -8.51 10.41 -11.49
N VAL A 100 -7.72 10.43 -10.41
CA VAL A 100 -7.65 11.57 -9.49
C VAL A 100 -6.71 12.69 -9.98
N ARG A 101 -6.15 12.56 -11.18
CA ARG A 101 -5.26 13.53 -11.84
C ARG A 101 -3.98 13.85 -11.05
N ASN A 102 -3.48 12.88 -10.28
CA ASN A 102 -2.25 13.05 -9.52
C ASN A 102 -1.01 12.77 -10.39
N LYS A 103 -0.50 13.81 -11.05
CA LYS A 103 0.66 13.72 -11.95
C LYS A 103 1.93 13.21 -11.27
N ALA A 104 2.16 13.57 -10.01
CA ALA A 104 3.35 13.17 -9.27
C ALA A 104 3.33 11.66 -8.98
N MET A 105 2.18 11.15 -8.52
CA MET A 105 1.97 9.72 -8.30
C MET A 105 2.02 8.92 -9.60
N VAL A 106 1.38 9.41 -10.67
CA VAL A 106 1.48 8.76 -12.01
C VAL A 106 2.94 8.68 -12.47
N SER A 107 3.69 9.76 -12.32
CA SER A 107 5.11 9.80 -12.70
C SER A 107 5.95 8.82 -11.87
N TYR A 108 5.66 8.70 -10.58
CA TYR A 108 6.31 7.74 -9.71
C TYR A 108 5.98 6.30 -10.11
N LEU A 109 4.70 5.96 -10.25
CA LEU A 109 4.25 4.60 -10.60
C LEU A 109 4.72 4.17 -11.99
N LEU A 110 4.82 5.09 -12.95
CA LEU A 110 5.38 4.80 -14.27
C LEU A 110 6.87 4.40 -14.16
N ARG A 111 7.66 5.09 -13.32
CA ARG A 111 9.06 4.70 -13.06
C ARG A 111 9.13 3.34 -12.39
N CYS A 112 8.30 3.07 -11.38
CA CYS A 112 8.24 1.77 -10.73
C CYS A 112 7.93 0.64 -11.72
N GLY A 113 7.00 0.85 -12.66
CA GLY A 113 6.68 -0.11 -13.72
C GLY A 113 7.85 -0.36 -14.67
N ILE A 114 8.58 0.69 -15.06
CA ILE A 114 9.78 0.56 -15.90
C ILE A 114 10.88 -0.21 -15.15
N GLU A 115 11.14 0.14 -13.89
CA GLU A 115 12.11 -0.56 -13.03
C GLU A 115 11.76 -2.05 -12.92
N TYR A 116 10.50 -2.39 -12.66
CA TYR A 116 10.02 -3.77 -12.57
C TYR A 116 10.23 -4.56 -13.87
N ILE A 117 10.06 -3.94 -15.04
CA ILE A 117 10.30 -4.57 -16.35
C ILE A 117 11.80 -4.81 -16.59
N LEU A 118 12.66 -3.89 -16.15
CA LEU A 118 14.11 -3.96 -16.37
C LEU A 118 14.81 -4.91 -15.40
N GLU A 119 14.36 -4.96 -14.15
CA GLU A 119 14.97 -5.76 -13.09
C GLU A 119 14.32 -7.16 -12.97
N GLY A 120 13.10 -7.32 -13.49
CA GLY A 120 12.29 -8.54 -13.37
C GLY A 120 11.66 -8.69 -11.98
N PRO A 121 10.61 -9.51 -11.80
CA PRO A 121 10.18 -9.88 -10.47
C PRO A 121 11.34 -10.59 -9.77
N GLU A 122 11.76 -10.07 -8.61
CA GLU A 122 12.56 -10.86 -7.68
C GLU A 122 11.76 -12.12 -7.39
N ILE A 123 12.20 -13.24 -7.97
CA ILE A 123 11.62 -14.54 -7.72
C ILE A 123 12.04 -14.88 -6.29
N THR A 124 11.27 -14.44 -5.29
CA THR A 124 11.41 -15.00 -3.95
C THR A 124 10.89 -16.41 -4.03
N SER A 125 11.81 -17.32 -4.32
CA SER A 125 11.65 -18.76 -4.13
C SER A 125 11.14 -19.00 -2.70
N GLN A 126 9.91 -19.47 -2.59
CA GLN A 126 9.46 -20.29 -1.46
C GLN A 126 9.42 -21.74 -1.91
#